data_AF-A0A847XWP4-F1
#
_entry.id   AF-A0A847XWP4-F1
#
_cell.length_a   1.000
_cell.length_b   1.000
_cell.length_c   1.000
_cell.angle_alpha   90.00
_cell.angle_beta   90.00
_cell.angle_gamma   90.00
#
_symmetry.space_group_name_H-M   'P 1'
#
loop_
_entity.id
_entity.type
_entity.pdbx_description
1 polymer ?
#
loop_
_entity_poly.entity_id
_entity_poly.type
_entity_poly.pdbx_seq_one_letter_code
_entity_poly.pdbx_strand_id
1 'polypeptide(L)'
;MMYLSLCLIVKDENSYLQEWLDYHILLGVEHFWVYDNESSIPVKETLKPYLDSGWVTVHTIEGKGRQLFAYDHCLRTHGSDSRWIGFIDTDEFIIPRQGISLAEFLKPFESFGGLGISSLFFGSGGNKIRPDVGQIAGYQWRGPDTLSLNRLVKMIVQPEKVILPISPHSFLFKEGWWCVNESGLRVDAQRFPCHVEKIQVNHYYTRSEEEWAKKLSRGRGDAGDPYSDIRWTRIHQFTNVKDGSAVGVIQKILDHSGSHLKVTKNNLLKVIHRVAMEKTHPPCVSPADGGIAVPREELAEYYNEVAIGPDLIEAGRLPEARDFYARQISKFPFDVTRYTNMAFVCLKLGDYQTTWSLLAQAWRIAPQSLFVLYGMIDYFYTIGDFAKVEKTSLLAAAQGELEHVGIATLALARWKLGKKEEARSLTQSLIPLLSESDRKEPLFKELLETVQ
;
A
#
# COMPACT_ATOMS: atom_id res chain seq x y z
N MET A 1 23.29 3.78 16.01
CA MET A 1 22.38 3.99 14.88
C MET A 1 22.30 2.68 14.11
N MET A 2 21.10 2.12 14.04
CA MET A 2 20.78 0.92 13.29
C MET A 2 20.74 1.25 11.79
N TYR A 3 21.05 0.27 10.96
CA TYR A 3 20.89 0.36 9.53
C TYR A 3 19.41 0.25 9.12
N LEU A 4 18.67 -0.73 9.67
CA LEU A 4 17.26 -0.95 9.32
C LEU A 4 16.41 -1.33 10.54
N SER A 5 15.33 -0.58 10.74
CA SER A 5 14.24 -0.94 11.66
C SER A 5 12.89 -1.00 10.94
N LEU A 6 11.89 -1.62 11.55
CA LEU A 6 10.51 -1.65 11.05
C LEU A 6 9.55 -1.00 12.04
N CYS A 7 8.57 -0.25 11.52
CA CYS A 7 7.48 0.36 12.25
C CYS A 7 6.16 -0.28 11.84
N LEU A 8 5.34 -0.65 12.82
CA LEU A 8 4.01 -1.21 12.60
C LEU A 8 3.03 -0.75 13.68
N ILE A 9 1.76 -0.64 13.30
CA ILE A 9 0.64 -0.48 14.22
C ILE A 9 -0.17 -1.77 14.25
N VAL A 10 -0.60 -2.20 15.44
CA VAL A 10 -1.19 -3.51 15.67
C VAL A 10 -2.45 -3.40 16.52
N LYS A 11 -3.48 -4.17 16.17
CA LYS A 11 -4.65 -4.41 17.03
C LYS A 11 -5.10 -5.86 16.93
N ASP A 12 -4.96 -6.61 18.03
CA ASP A 12 -5.38 -8.02 18.13
C ASP A 12 -4.68 -8.96 17.12
N GLU A 13 -3.41 -8.74 16.82
CA GLU A 13 -2.60 -9.60 15.92
C GLU A 13 -1.59 -10.47 16.67
N ASN A 14 -1.72 -10.60 18.00
CA ASN A 14 -0.77 -11.27 18.90
C ASN A 14 -0.31 -12.64 18.37
N SER A 15 -1.25 -13.39 17.80
CA SER A 15 -1.02 -14.73 17.28
C SER A 15 -0.06 -14.81 16.09
N TYR A 16 0.24 -13.69 15.41
CA TYR A 16 1.12 -13.65 14.23
C TYR A 16 2.44 -12.93 14.45
N LEU A 17 2.58 -12.19 15.55
CA LEU A 17 3.73 -11.34 15.78
C LEU A 17 5.04 -12.14 15.86
N GLN A 18 5.04 -13.33 16.45
CA GLN A 18 6.25 -14.14 16.55
C GLN A 18 6.81 -14.53 15.17
N GLU A 19 5.99 -15.14 14.31
CA GLU A 19 6.42 -15.50 12.93
C GLU A 19 6.91 -14.27 12.17
N TRP A 20 6.19 -13.16 12.31
CA TRP A 20 6.52 -11.92 11.62
C TRP A 20 7.84 -11.32 12.10
N LEU A 21 8.11 -11.28 13.41
CA LEU A 21 9.37 -10.81 13.98
C LEU A 21 10.53 -11.74 13.60
N ASP A 22 10.38 -13.05 13.84
CA ASP A 22 11.43 -14.04 13.56
C ASP A 22 11.87 -14.00 12.09
N TYR A 23 10.91 -13.86 11.18
CA TYR A 23 11.18 -13.71 9.75
C TYR A 23 11.99 -12.45 9.44
N HIS A 24 11.58 -11.29 9.96
CA HIS A 24 12.27 -10.04 9.65
C HIS A 24 13.63 -9.91 10.37
N ILE A 25 13.79 -10.51 11.56
CA ILE A 25 15.10 -10.67 12.23
C ILE A 25 16.04 -11.48 11.33
N LEU A 26 15.57 -12.59 10.74
CA LEU A 26 16.36 -13.38 9.80
C LEU A 26 16.84 -12.53 8.62
N LEU A 27 15.98 -11.65 8.09
CA LEU A 27 16.30 -10.72 6.99
C LEU A 27 17.31 -9.60 7.34
N GLY A 28 17.69 -9.48 8.62
CA GLY A 28 18.63 -8.47 9.09
C GLY A 28 17.98 -7.16 9.51
N VAL A 29 16.70 -7.17 9.89
CA VAL A 29 16.09 -6.06 10.63
C VAL A 29 16.67 -6.05 12.04
N GLU A 30 17.06 -4.86 12.49
CA GLU A 30 17.75 -4.68 13.76
C GLU A 30 16.78 -4.26 14.88
N HIS A 31 15.63 -3.63 14.58
CA HIS A 31 14.67 -3.26 15.62
C HIS A 31 13.25 -3.08 15.12
N PHE A 32 12.29 -3.21 16.03
CA PHE A 32 10.86 -3.08 15.74
C PHE A 32 10.18 -2.05 16.65
N TRP A 33 9.61 -1.02 16.02
CA TRP A 33 8.79 0.01 16.66
C TRP A 33 7.32 -0.39 16.56
N VAL A 34 6.80 -1.01 17.61
CA VAL A 34 5.44 -1.55 17.63
C VAL A 34 4.51 -0.55 18.32
N TYR A 35 3.40 -0.20 17.66
CA TYR A 35 2.34 0.62 18.24
C TYR A 35 1.12 -0.26 18.50
N ASP A 36 0.84 -0.55 19.76
CA ASP A 36 -0.35 -1.28 20.19
C ASP A 36 -1.56 -0.34 20.24
N ASN A 37 -2.54 -0.59 19.37
CA ASN A 37 -3.76 0.19 19.25
C ASN A 37 -4.94 -0.48 19.97
N GLU A 38 -4.76 -0.61 21.29
CA GLU A 38 -5.76 -1.14 22.22
C GLU A 38 -6.09 -2.62 21.93
N SER A 39 -5.05 -3.46 21.77
CA SER A 39 -5.22 -4.90 21.69
C SER A 39 -5.81 -5.45 23.00
N SER A 40 -6.72 -6.42 22.86
CA SER A 40 -7.38 -7.12 23.98
C SER A 40 -6.37 -7.82 24.90
N ILE A 41 -5.34 -8.43 24.32
CA ILE A 41 -4.13 -8.86 25.02
C ILE A 41 -3.04 -7.84 24.71
N PRO A 42 -2.51 -7.10 25.69
CA PRO A 42 -1.46 -6.12 25.46
C PRO A 42 -0.28 -6.73 24.71
N VAL A 43 0.13 -6.10 23.62
CA VAL A 43 1.17 -6.65 22.73
C VAL A 43 2.50 -6.83 23.47
N LYS A 44 2.79 -5.98 24.45
CA LYS A 44 3.98 -6.10 25.31
C LYS A 44 4.05 -7.40 26.11
N GLU A 45 2.91 -8.00 26.45
CA GLU A 45 2.88 -9.30 27.14
C GLU A 45 3.24 -10.43 26.16
N THR A 46 2.70 -10.38 24.95
CA THR A 46 3.02 -11.35 23.89
C THR A 46 4.48 -11.27 23.45
N LEU A 47 5.03 -10.06 23.41
CA LEU A 47 6.38 -9.81 22.91
C LEU A 47 7.44 -9.73 24.01
N LYS A 48 7.12 -10.05 25.27
CA LYS A 48 8.04 -9.90 26.39
C LYS A 48 9.47 -10.42 26.11
N PRO A 49 9.68 -11.62 25.53
CA PRO A 49 11.03 -12.10 25.22
C PRO A 49 11.80 -11.18 24.26
N TYR A 50 11.11 -10.55 23.31
CA TYR A 50 11.69 -9.61 22.34
C TYR A 50 11.95 -8.21 22.94
N LEU A 51 11.14 -7.77 23.91
CA LEU A 51 11.41 -6.55 24.68
C LEU A 51 12.65 -6.74 25.56
N ASP A 52 12.69 -7.84 26.33
CA ASP A 52 13.79 -8.14 27.25
C ASP A 52 15.14 -8.27 26.52
N SER A 53 15.11 -8.74 25.27
CA SER A 53 16.27 -8.89 24.38
C SER A 53 16.57 -7.64 23.53
N GLY A 54 15.79 -6.56 23.68
CA GLY A 54 16.03 -5.30 22.98
C GLY A 54 15.70 -5.31 21.49
N TRP A 55 14.97 -6.31 20.97
CA TRP A 55 14.50 -6.33 19.58
C TRP A 55 13.30 -5.40 19.35
N VAL A 56 12.48 -5.18 20.38
CA VAL A 56 11.19 -4.52 20.25
C VAL A 56 11.05 -3.40 21.27
N THR A 57 10.50 -2.27 20.82
CA THR A 57 9.91 -1.24 21.69
C THR A 57 8.41 -1.17 21.39
N VAL A 58 7.58 -1.23 22.44
CA VAL A 58 6.12 -1.14 22.33
C VAL A 58 5.65 0.22 22.84
N HIS A 59 4.91 0.94 22.02
CA HIS A 59 4.17 2.16 22.37
C HIS A 59 2.67 1.84 22.40
N THR A 60 1.90 2.48 23.26
CA THR A 60 0.42 2.42 23.21
C THR A 60 -0.12 3.63 22.46
N ILE A 61 -1.13 3.43 21.60
CA ILE A 61 -1.82 4.53 20.90
C ILE A 61 -3.32 4.29 20.89
N GLU A 62 -4.12 5.27 21.33
CA GLU A 62 -5.55 5.05 21.60
C GLU A 62 -6.46 5.73 20.57
N GLY A 63 -7.57 5.10 20.22
CA GLY A 63 -8.61 5.66 19.33
C GLY A 63 -8.57 5.14 17.90
N LYS A 64 -9.43 5.72 17.04
CA LYS A 64 -9.64 5.31 15.64
C LYS A 64 -8.71 6.05 14.67
N GLY A 65 -8.35 5.42 13.56
CA GLY A 65 -7.57 6.07 12.49
C GLY A 65 -6.14 6.44 12.91
N ARG A 66 -5.50 5.61 13.75
CA ARG A 66 -4.23 5.98 14.42
C ARG A 66 -2.96 5.66 13.65
N GLN A 67 -3.06 4.96 12.52
CA GLN A 67 -1.89 4.49 11.77
C GLN A 67 -0.94 5.61 11.36
N LEU A 68 -1.45 6.71 10.80
CA LEU A 68 -0.58 7.82 10.37
C LEU A 68 0.07 8.57 11.54
N PHE A 69 -0.62 8.63 12.68
CA PHE A 69 -0.08 9.23 13.90
C PHE A 69 1.02 8.36 14.52
N ALA A 70 0.86 7.03 14.51
CA ALA A 70 1.90 6.09 14.90
C ALA A 70 3.14 6.23 13.99
N TYR A 71 2.94 6.34 12.68
CA TYR A 71 4.05 6.49 11.72
C TYR A 71 4.79 7.81 11.89
N ASP A 72 4.08 8.92 12.09
CA ASP A 72 4.69 10.22 12.37
C ASP A 72 5.45 10.22 13.70
N HIS A 73 4.85 9.67 14.78
CA HIS A 73 5.53 9.51 16.06
C HIS A 73 6.81 8.68 15.89
N CYS A 74 6.77 7.59 15.12
CA CYS A 74 7.95 6.78 14.85
C CYS A 74 9.05 7.55 14.12
N LEU A 75 8.70 8.29 13.06
CA LEU A 75 9.66 9.11 12.32
C LEU A 75 10.31 10.18 13.19
N ARG A 76 9.56 10.77 14.12
CA ARG A 76 10.04 11.88 14.95
C ARG A 76 10.84 11.41 16.15
N THR A 77 10.38 10.37 16.83
CA THR A 77 10.97 9.88 18.07
C THR A 77 12.15 8.96 17.79
N HIS A 78 12.04 8.09 16.79
CA HIS A 78 13.04 7.04 16.51
C HIS A 78 13.76 7.23 15.17
N GLY A 79 13.44 8.29 14.42
CA GLY A 79 14.03 8.54 13.10
C GLY A 79 15.54 8.73 13.11
N SER A 80 16.11 9.26 14.20
CA SER A 80 17.57 9.40 14.35
C SER A 80 18.27 8.09 14.76
N ASP A 81 17.50 7.09 15.21
CA ASP A 81 18.07 5.83 15.68
C ASP A 81 18.32 4.85 14.53
N SER A 82 17.69 5.07 13.38
CA SER A 82 17.76 4.21 12.21
C SER A 82 18.05 4.97 10.93
N ARG A 83 18.97 4.44 10.12
CA ARG A 83 19.19 4.94 8.74
C ARG A 83 17.94 4.72 7.88
N TRP A 84 17.35 3.54 7.95
CA TRP A 84 16.14 3.16 7.24
C TRP A 84 15.04 2.70 8.21
N ILE A 85 13.81 3.13 7.96
CA ILE A 85 12.61 2.62 8.64
C ILE A 85 11.63 2.10 7.59
N GLY A 86 11.30 0.81 7.66
CA GLY A 86 10.22 0.21 6.88
C GLY A 86 8.88 0.35 7.59
N PHE A 87 7.85 0.76 6.88
CA PHE A 87 6.50 0.91 7.42
C PHE A 87 5.58 -0.13 6.79
N ILE A 88 5.33 -1.23 7.52
CA ILE A 88 4.59 -2.40 7.03
C ILE A 88 3.71 -3.01 8.14
N ASP A 89 2.65 -3.70 7.74
CA ASP A 89 1.66 -4.30 8.64
C ASP A 89 2.04 -5.75 9.02
N THR A 90 1.42 -6.30 10.08
CA THR A 90 1.68 -7.69 10.54
C THR A 90 1.22 -8.77 9.54
N ASP A 91 0.37 -8.41 8.57
CA ASP A 91 -0.01 -9.27 7.45
C ASP A 91 0.86 -9.05 6.20
N GLU A 92 1.95 -8.29 6.30
CA GLU A 92 2.86 -7.98 5.20
C GLU A 92 4.28 -8.50 5.43
N PHE A 93 4.85 -9.20 4.45
CA PHE A 93 6.19 -9.79 4.53
C PHE A 93 7.04 -9.35 3.35
N ILE A 94 8.23 -8.78 3.61
CA ILE A 94 9.15 -8.31 2.56
C ILE A 94 9.98 -9.48 2.03
N ILE A 95 9.85 -9.82 0.75
CA ILE A 95 10.51 -10.98 0.13
C ILE A 95 11.63 -10.50 -0.82
N PRO A 96 12.92 -10.49 -0.40
CA PRO A 96 14.05 -10.24 -1.29
C PRO A 96 14.34 -11.47 -2.15
N ARG A 97 13.88 -11.50 -3.41
CA ARG A 97 13.90 -12.70 -4.29
C ARG A 97 15.30 -13.28 -4.54
N GLN A 98 16.32 -12.45 -4.44
CA GLN A 98 17.72 -12.83 -4.59
C GLN A 98 18.24 -13.67 -3.40
N GLY A 99 17.55 -13.66 -2.26
CA GLY A 99 17.99 -14.39 -1.06
C GLY A 99 19.09 -13.70 -0.26
N ILE A 100 19.20 -12.37 -0.41
CA ILE A 100 20.12 -11.52 0.35
C ILE A 100 19.39 -10.83 1.51
N SER A 101 20.14 -10.29 2.47
CA SER A 101 19.56 -9.48 3.56
C SER A 101 18.92 -8.20 3.04
N LEU A 102 17.93 -7.65 3.76
CA LEU A 102 17.35 -6.35 3.41
C LEU A 102 18.38 -5.23 3.51
N ALA A 103 19.31 -5.33 4.48
CA ALA A 103 20.38 -4.37 4.62
C ALA A 103 21.25 -4.29 3.35
N GLU A 104 21.65 -5.45 2.82
CA GLU A 104 22.40 -5.54 1.57
C GLU A 104 21.59 -5.06 0.36
N PHE A 105 20.30 -5.43 0.29
CA PHE A 105 19.40 -4.99 -0.78
C PHE A 105 19.25 -3.47 -0.84
N LEU A 106 19.24 -2.78 0.31
CA LEU A 106 19.02 -1.33 0.41
C LEU A 106 20.24 -0.48 0.04
N LYS A 107 21.47 -1.04 0.07
CA LYS A 107 22.71 -0.28 -0.18
C LYS A 107 22.71 0.51 -1.51
N PRO A 108 22.26 -0.05 -2.64
CA PRO A 108 22.21 0.69 -3.91
C PRO A 108 21.21 1.86 -3.92
N PHE A 109 20.32 1.95 -2.93
CA PHE A 109 19.25 2.94 -2.87
C PHE A 109 19.53 4.07 -1.86
N GLU A 110 20.72 4.10 -1.28
CA GLU A 110 21.12 5.08 -0.26
C GLU A 110 21.07 6.55 -0.73
N SER A 111 21.17 6.79 -2.04
CA SER A 111 21.05 8.12 -2.66
C SER A 111 19.61 8.63 -2.80
N PHE A 112 18.60 7.82 -2.45
CA PHE A 112 17.19 8.20 -2.54
C PHE A 112 16.59 8.51 -1.15
N GLY A 113 15.38 9.04 -1.12
CA GLY A 113 14.60 9.23 0.10
C GLY A 113 13.95 7.95 0.61
N GLY A 114 13.57 7.05 -0.30
CA GLY A 114 12.85 5.82 0.02
C GLY A 114 12.93 4.76 -1.07
N LEU A 115 12.60 3.53 -0.69
CA LEU A 115 12.35 2.40 -1.58
C LEU A 115 10.86 2.00 -1.46
N GLY A 116 10.12 2.12 -2.55
CA GLY A 116 8.75 1.63 -2.70
C GLY A 116 8.75 0.20 -3.21
N ILE A 117 8.02 -0.68 -2.54
CA ILE A 117 7.95 -2.11 -2.83
C ILE A 117 6.51 -2.48 -3.14
N SER A 118 6.26 -3.11 -4.30
CA SER A 118 4.92 -3.55 -4.69
C SER A 118 4.40 -4.62 -3.73
N SER A 119 3.15 -4.45 -3.28
CA SER A 119 2.46 -5.32 -2.33
C SER A 119 1.47 -6.21 -3.07
N LEU A 120 1.77 -7.51 -3.09
CA LEU A 120 0.96 -8.53 -3.78
C LEU A 120 -0.07 -9.12 -2.83
N PHE A 121 -1.35 -9.08 -3.21
CA PHE A 121 -2.42 -9.64 -2.42
C PHE A 121 -2.47 -11.17 -2.50
N PHE A 122 -2.38 -11.82 -1.35
CA PHE A 122 -2.58 -13.25 -1.16
C PHE A 122 -3.99 -13.52 -0.64
N GLY A 123 -4.64 -14.53 -1.22
CA GLY A 123 -5.93 -15.05 -0.77
C GLY A 123 -5.77 -16.16 0.27
N SER A 124 -6.90 -16.63 0.78
CA SER A 124 -6.96 -17.73 1.76
C SER A 124 -6.37 -19.04 1.26
N GLY A 125 -6.29 -19.24 -0.06
CA GLY A 125 -5.94 -20.54 -0.65
C GLY A 125 -6.95 -21.65 -0.31
N GLY A 126 -8.17 -21.29 0.07
CA GLY A 126 -9.22 -22.22 0.51
C GLY A 126 -9.12 -22.64 1.98
N ASN A 127 -8.21 -22.04 2.76
CA ASN A 127 -8.10 -22.33 4.19
C ASN A 127 -9.30 -21.75 4.95
N LYS A 128 -10.08 -22.63 5.59
CA LYS A 128 -11.22 -22.22 6.43
C LYS A 128 -10.79 -21.75 7.82
N ILE A 129 -9.72 -22.35 8.33
CA ILE A 129 -9.10 -22.04 9.62
C ILE A 129 -7.64 -21.69 9.41
N ARG A 130 -7.03 -21.04 10.41
CA ARG A 130 -5.61 -20.72 10.39
C ARG A 130 -4.75 -21.99 10.21
N PRO A 131 -3.81 -22.01 9.25
CA PRO A 131 -2.85 -23.10 9.12
C PRO A 131 -1.81 -23.13 10.26
N ASP A 132 -1.51 -24.32 10.77
CA ASP A 132 -0.48 -24.53 11.81
C ASP A 132 0.95 -24.21 11.33
N VAL A 133 1.15 -24.14 10.02
CA VAL A 133 2.46 -23.87 9.39
C VAL A 133 2.80 -22.37 9.29
N GLY A 134 1.93 -21.49 9.77
CA GLY A 134 2.11 -20.03 9.70
C GLY A 134 1.60 -19.40 8.41
N GLN A 135 1.71 -18.07 8.32
CA GLN A 135 1.26 -17.26 7.18
C GLN A 135 2.01 -17.61 5.91
N ILE A 136 3.35 -17.60 5.97
CA ILE A 136 4.21 -17.71 4.79
C ILE A 136 4.02 -19.06 4.09
N ALA A 137 3.95 -20.14 4.86
CA ALA A 137 3.82 -21.49 4.34
C ALA A 137 2.35 -21.88 4.05
N GLY A 138 1.41 -21.27 4.75
CA GLY A 138 -0.02 -21.60 4.72
C GLY A 138 -0.80 -20.93 3.58
N TYR A 139 -0.47 -19.67 3.25
CA TYR A 139 -1.13 -18.91 2.19
C TYR A 139 -0.19 -18.70 1.01
N GLN A 140 -0.44 -19.39 -0.10
CA GLN A 140 0.49 -19.43 -1.25
C GLN A 140 -0.17 -19.08 -2.58
N TRP A 141 -1.38 -18.55 -2.56
CA TRP A 141 -2.13 -18.17 -3.76
C TRP A 141 -2.34 -16.68 -3.77
N ARG A 142 -1.83 -16.01 -4.82
CA ARG A 142 -1.87 -14.56 -4.97
C ARG A 142 -2.48 -14.15 -6.30
N GLY A 143 -2.87 -12.89 -6.40
CA GLY A 143 -3.26 -12.26 -7.67
C GLY A 143 -2.08 -12.18 -8.66
N PRO A 144 -2.34 -12.13 -9.97
CA PRO A 144 -1.29 -11.91 -10.98
C PRO A 144 -0.64 -10.53 -10.84
N ASP A 145 0.57 -10.36 -11.36
CA ASP A 145 1.35 -9.12 -11.23
C ASP A 145 0.62 -7.91 -11.87
N THR A 146 -0.18 -8.17 -12.91
CA THR A 146 -0.97 -7.17 -13.63
C THR A 146 -2.19 -6.67 -12.84
N LEU A 147 -2.59 -7.35 -11.77
CA LEU A 147 -3.78 -7.01 -11.00
C LEU A 147 -3.67 -5.60 -10.42
N SER A 148 -4.67 -4.75 -10.67
CA SER A 148 -4.70 -3.37 -10.18
C SER A 148 -4.57 -3.21 -8.66
N LEU A 149 -5.00 -4.21 -7.88
CA LEU A 149 -4.80 -4.26 -6.41
C LEU A 149 -3.32 -4.36 -6.02
N ASN A 150 -2.50 -5.01 -6.84
CA ASN A 150 -1.07 -5.21 -6.59
C ASN A 150 -0.22 -3.96 -6.92
N ARG A 151 -0.87 -2.85 -7.28
CA ARG A 151 -0.21 -1.55 -7.47
C ARG A 151 0.07 -0.83 -6.15
N LEU A 152 -0.53 -1.24 -5.04
CA LEU A 152 -0.23 -0.65 -3.74
C LEU A 152 1.24 -0.91 -3.40
N VAL A 153 1.91 0.11 -2.86
CA VAL A 153 3.28 -0.02 -2.38
C VAL A 153 3.36 0.10 -0.88
N LYS A 154 4.37 -0.55 -0.29
CA LYS A 154 4.87 -0.20 1.04
C LYS A 154 6.24 0.41 0.91
N MET A 155 6.61 1.29 1.84
CA MET A 155 7.85 2.06 1.73
C MET A 155 8.80 1.77 2.88
N ILE A 156 10.07 1.62 2.52
CA ILE A 156 11.20 1.75 3.43
C ILE A 156 11.83 3.11 3.17
N VAL A 157 11.86 3.99 4.16
CA VAL A 157 12.29 5.38 3.99
C VAL A 157 13.51 5.68 4.84
N GLN A 158 14.31 6.65 4.42
CA GLN A 158 15.34 7.26 5.25
C GLN A 158 14.70 8.43 6.02
N PRO A 159 14.52 8.33 7.35
CA PRO A 159 13.75 9.30 8.12
C PRO A 159 14.25 10.74 7.98
N GLU A 160 15.57 10.92 7.86
CA GLU A 160 16.20 12.24 7.71
C GLU A 160 15.75 12.99 6.43
N LYS A 161 15.19 12.28 5.44
CA LYS A 161 14.74 12.80 4.13
C LYS A 161 13.22 12.97 4.05
N VAL A 162 12.49 12.58 5.09
CA VAL A 162 11.02 12.61 5.14
C VAL A 162 10.54 13.82 5.93
N ILE A 163 9.41 14.40 5.51
CA ILE A 163 8.68 15.44 6.23
C ILE A 163 7.60 14.81 7.11
N LEU A 164 6.68 14.04 6.51
CA LEU A 164 5.57 13.38 7.21
C LEU A 164 4.98 12.22 6.37
N PRO A 165 4.27 11.27 7.00
CA PRO A 165 3.50 10.26 6.28
C PRO A 165 2.25 10.88 5.64
N ILE A 166 1.95 10.54 4.39
CA ILE A 166 0.76 11.05 3.67
C ILE A 166 -0.35 9.98 3.65
N SER A 167 0.04 8.72 3.58
CA SER A 167 -0.85 7.57 3.72
C SER A 167 -0.07 6.39 4.32
N PRO A 168 -0.71 5.26 4.67
CA PRO A 168 0.00 4.06 5.09
C PRO A 168 0.99 3.50 4.04
N HIS A 169 0.94 4.04 2.82
CA HIS A 169 1.65 3.59 1.63
C HIS A 169 2.54 4.69 1.02
N SER A 170 2.56 5.92 1.54
CA SER A 170 3.32 7.01 0.94
C SER A 170 3.74 8.09 1.94
N PHE A 171 4.86 8.75 1.64
CA PHE A 171 5.49 9.75 2.49
C PHE A 171 5.81 11.02 1.69
N LEU A 172 5.71 12.17 2.33
CA LEU A 172 6.18 13.43 1.78
C LEU A 172 7.66 13.59 2.07
N PHE A 173 8.47 13.79 1.03
CA PHE A 173 9.93 13.95 1.15
C PHE A 173 10.33 15.43 1.18
N LYS A 174 11.48 15.71 1.80
CA LYS A 174 12.13 17.02 1.75
C LYS A 174 12.57 17.35 0.33
N GLU A 175 12.69 18.63 0.02
CA GLU A 175 13.15 19.09 -1.29
C GLU A 175 14.48 18.42 -1.67
N GLY A 176 14.58 17.98 -2.93
CA GLY A 176 15.73 17.24 -3.45
C GLY A 176 15.72 15.73 -3.17
N TRP A 177 14.72 15.20 -2.46
CA TRP A 177 14.60 13.78 -2.16
C TRP A 177 13.30 13.18 -2.69
N TRP A 178 13.35 11.91 -3.10
CA TRP A 178 12.19 11.17 -3.62
C TRP A 178 12.33 9.66 -3.37
N CYS A 179 11.23 8.94 -3.47
CA CYS A 179 11.19 7.48 -3.39
C CYS A 179 11.39 6.85 -4.78
N VAL A 180 12.00 5.67 -4.84
CA VAL A 180 12.14 4.88 -6.07
C VAL A 180 11.71 3.44 -5.86
N ASN A 181 11.42 2.69 -6.93
CA ASN A 181 11.22 1.25 -6.87
C ASN A 181 12.55 0.48 -7.05
N GLU A 182 12.47 -0.85 -7.11
CA GLU A 182 13.61 -1.76 -7.33
C GLU A 182 14.41 -1.57 -8.65
N SER A 183 13.83 -0.81 -9.58
CA SER A 183 14.43 -0.45 -10.88
C SER A 183 14.92 1.01 -10.92
N GLY A 184 14.83 1.74 -9.80
CA GLY A 184 15.20 3.15 -9.74
C GLY A 184 14.17 4.10 -10.35
N LEU A 185 12.97 3.61 -10.69
CA LEU A 185 11.87 4.45 -11.18
C LEU A 185 11.25 5.21 -10.01
N ARG A 186 11.00 6.50 -10.20
CA ARG A 186 10.46 7.39 -9.17
C ARG A 186 9.03 7.00 -8.78
N VAL A 187 8.78 6.87 -7.48
CA VAL A 187 7.48 6.49 -6.89
C VAL A 187 6.93 7.68 -6.11
N ASP A 188 5.99 8.41 -6.72
CA ASP A 188 5.41 9.63 -6.14
C ASP A 188 4.05 9.43 -5.45
N ALA A 189 3.54 8.19 -5.42
CA ALA A 189 2.21 7.90 -4.89
C ALA A 189 2.14 6.53 -4.22
N GLN A 190 1.08 6.33 -3.43
CA GLN A 190 0.74 5.04 -2.82
C GLN A 190 0.46 3.90 -3.81
N ARG A 191 0.19 4.24 -5.08
CA ARG A 191 -0.02 3.30 -6.16
C ARG A 191 1.04 3.51 -7.23
N PHE A 192 1.68 2.43 -7.64
CA PHE A 192 2.72 2.40 -8.66
C PHE A 192 2.56 1.14 -9.51
N PRO A 193 2.96 1.13 -10.80
CA PRO A 193 3.05 -0.11 -11.57
C PRO A 193 3.71 -1.24 -10.77
N CYS A 194 3.22 -2.47 -10.91
CA CYS A 194 3.75 -3.60 -10.17
C CYS A 194 5.16 -3.96 -10.67
N HIS A 195 6.15 -3.96 -9.77
CA HIS A 195 7.53 -4.38 -10.04
C HIS A 195 7.96 -5.32 -8.92
N VAL A 196 8.19 -6.60 -9.27
CA VAL A 196 8.45 -7.69 -8.31
C VAL A 196 9.55 -8.65 -8.79
N GLU A 197 10.50 -8.17 -9.59
CA GLU A 197 11.59 -8.99 -10.11
C GLU A 197 12.63 -9.32 -9.03
N LYS A 198 12.99 -8.35 -8.19
CA LYS A 198 14.05 -8.44 -7.18
C LYS A 198 13.49 -8.44 -5.75
N ILE A 199 12.39 -7.73 -5.49
CA ILE A 199 11.75 -7.62 -4.17
C ILE A 199 10.23 -7.45 -4.29
N GLN A 200 9.48 -7.99 -3.33
CA GLN A 200 8.03 -7.79 -3.23
C GLN A 200 7.59 -7.75 -1.76
N VAL A 201 6.39 -7.25 -1.49
CA VAL A 201 5.69 -7.51 -0.24
C VAL A 201 4.61 -8.56 -0.50
N ASN A 202 4.56 -9.61 0.31
CA ASN A 202 3.42 -10.52 0.37
C ASN A 202 2.40 -9.97 1.35
N HIS A 203 1.19 -9.65 0.88
CA HIS A 203 0.10 -9.14 1.71
C HIS A 203 -0.95 -10.21 1.95
N TYR A 204 -0.91 -10.83 3.13
CA TYR A 204 -1.84 -11.85 3.59
C TYR A 204 -3.15 -11.25 4.11
N TYR A 205 -3.76 -10.37 3.30
CA TYR A 205 -4.82 -9.48 3.74
C TYR A 205 -6.06 -10.19 4.27
N THR A 206 -6.48 -11.30 3.67
CA THR A 206 -7.69 -12.04 4.11
C THR A 206 -7.38 -13.13 5.12
N ARG A 207 -6.21 -13.77 5.02
CA ARG A 207 -5.89 -15.04 5.71
C ARG A 207 -7.00 -16.08 5.54
N SER A 208 -7.32 -16.89 6.55
CA SER A 208 -8.39 -17.90 6.47
C SER A 208 -9.79 -17.29 6.57
N GLU A 209 -10.82 -18.05 6.19
CA GLU A 209 -12.23 -17.62 6.30
C GLU A 209 -12.61 -17.21 7.74
N GLU A 210 -12.19 -17.98 8.74
CA GLU A 210 -12.45 -17.68 10.16
C GLU A 210 -11.82 -16.33 10.57
N GLU A 211 -10.61 -16.06 10.09
CA GLU A 211 -9.87 -14.85 10.43
C GLU A 211 -10.42 -13.63 9.71
N TRP A 212 -10.90 -13.82 8.47
CA TRP A 212 -11.62 -12.77 7.77
C TRP A 212 -12.91 -12.38 8.49
N ALA A 213 -13.67 -13.35 9.01
CA ALA A 213 -14.86 -13.08 9.83
C ALA A 213 -14.50 -12.27 11.09
N LYS A 214 -13.38 -12.59 11.75
CA LYS A 214 -12.86 -11.80 12.88
C LYS A 214 -12.40 -10.39 12.46
N LYS A 215 -11.77 -10.26 11.29
CA LYS A 215 -11.33 -8.96 10.73
C LYS A 215 -12.53 -8.07 10.40
N LEU A 216 -13.60 -8.64 9.86
CA LEU A 216 -14.88 -7.95 9.60
C LEU A 216 -15.49 -7.42 10.91
N SER A 217 -15.55 -8.25 11.96
CA SER A 217 -16.15 -7.85 13.24
C SER A 217 -15.32 -6.82 14.02
N ARG A 218 -13.98 -6.89 13.92
CA ARG A 218 -13.05 -5.91 14.52
C ARG A 218 -13.17 -4.53 13.86
N GLY A 219 -13.43 -4.48 12.56
CA GLY A 219 -13.44 -3.24 11.78
C GLY A 219 -12.04 -2.79 11.33
N ARG A 220 -11.96 -1.61 10.73
CA ARG A 220 -10.71 -1.05 10.15
C ARG A 220 -9.94 -0.21 11.16
N GLY A 221 -8.61 -0.23 11.03
CA GLY A 221 -7.70 0.64 11.80
C GLY A 221 -7.48 2.03 11.17
N ASP A 222 -7.91 2.22 9.91
CA ASP A 222 -7.87 3.49 9.18
C ASP A 222 -9.26 4.16 9.12
N ALA A 223 -9.32 5.34 8.51
CA ALA A 223 -10.57 6.10 8.32
C ALA A 223 -11.37 5.67 7.08
N GLY A 224 -11.08 4.51 6.49
CA GLY A 224 -11.74 4.06 5.26
C GLY A 224 -13.08 3.35 5.49
N ASP A 225 -13.81 3.10 4.40
CA ASP A 225 -15.08 2.36 4.44
C ASP A 225 -14.95 1.02 5.17
N PRO A 226 -15.99 0.59 5.92
CA PRO A 226 -16.02 -0.70 6.59
C PRO A 226 -15.63 -1.84 5.66
N TYR A 227 -15.00 -2.88 6.23
CA TYR A 227 -14.76 -4.09 5.47
C TYR A 227 -16.10 -4.70 5.02
N SER A 228 -16.14 -5.18 3.78
CA SER A 228 -17.31 -5.79 3.16
C SER A 228 -16.91 -7.06 2.43
N ASP A 229 -17.84 -7.99 2.27
CA ASP A 229 -17.62 -9.24 1.50
C ASP A 229 -17.22 -9.01 0.05
N ILE A 230 -17.54 -7.84 -0.52
CA ILE A 230 -17.06 -7.43 -1.86
C ILE A 230 -15.53 -7.52 -1.94
N ARG A 231 -14.80 -7.16 -0.87
CA ARG A 231 -13.34 -7.23 -0.85
C ARG A 231 -12.84 -8.67 -0.81
N TRP A 232 -13.50 -9.53 -0.03
CA TRP A 232 -13.20 -10.95 -0.02
C TRP A 232 -13.34 -11.53 -1.42
N THR A 233 -14.49 -11.31 -2.06
CA THR A 233 -14.78 -11.76 -3.42
C THR A 233 -13.75 -11.25 -4.40
N ARG A 234 -13.45 -9.95 -4.39
CA ARG A 234 -12.49 -9.33 -5.32
C ARG A 234 -11.08 -9.91 -5.18
N ILE A 235 -10.60 -10.15 -3.96
CA ILE A 235 -9.28 -10.74 -3.75
C ILE A 235 -9.27 -12.19 -4.26
N HIS A 236 -10.24 -13.00 -3.83
CA HIS A 236 -10.25 -14.44 -4.13
C HIS A 236 -10.55 -14.76 -5.59
N GLN A 237 -11.26 -13.88 -6.29
CA GLN A 237 -11.53 -14.01 -7.71
C GLN A 237 -10.25 -14.08 -8.56
N PHE A 238 -9.20 -13.36 -8.14
CA PHE A 238 -7.97 -13.25 -8.93
C PHE A 238 -6.80 -14.03 -8.33
N THR A 239 -6.93 -14.63 -7.14
CA THR A 239 -5.83 -15.37 -6.50
C THR A 239 -5.62 -16.76 -7.10
N ASN A 240 -5.06 -16.81 -8.31
CA ASN A 240 -4.84 -18.01 -9.10
C ASN A 240 -3.35 -18.30 -9.39
N VAL A 241 -2.44 -17.44 -8.94
CA VAL A 241 -0.99 -17.63 -9.09
C VAL A 241 -0.43 -18.25 -7.82
N LYS A 242 0.18 -19.44 -7.96
CA LYS A 242 0.87 -20.10 -6.84
C LYS A 242 2.24 -19.46 -6.61
N ASP A 243 2.44 -18.87 -5.44
CA ASP A 243 3.70 -18.26 -5.02
C ASP A 243 4.15 -18.82 -3.67
N GLY A 244 5.09 -19.77 -3.73
CA GLY A 244 5.77 -20.32 -2.54
C GLY A 244 7.19 -19.79 -2.37
N SER A 245 7.54 -18.68 -3.05
CA SER A 245 8.92 -18.20 -3.16
C SER A 245 9.54 -17.84 -1.80
N ALA A 246 8.74 -17.34 -0.86
CA ALA A 246 9.19 -16.92 0.45
C ALA A 246 9.94 -18.03 1.22
N VAL A 247 9.46 -19.27 1.21
CA VAL A 247 10.17 -20.41 1.85
C VAL A 247 11.52 -20.67 1.20
N GLY A 248 11.59 -20.57 -0.14
CA GLY A 248 12.84 -20.71 -0.88
C GLY A 248 13.83 -19.57 -0.62
N VAL A 249 13.33 -18.33 -0.47
CA VAL A 249 14.15 -17.17 -0.10
C VAL A 249 14.73 -17.33 1.30
N ILE A 250 13.95 -17.82 2.27
CA ILE A 250 14.43 -18.14 3.62
C ILE A 250 15.57 -19.16 3.56
N GLN A 251 15.40 -20.25 2.78
CA GLN A 251 16.48 -21.23 2.61
C GLN A 251 17.75 -20.58 2.04
N LYS A 252 17.62 -19.77 0.98
CA LYS A 252 18.77 -19.06 0.39
C LYS A 252 19.47 -18.18 1.42
N ILE A 253 18.73 -17.42 2.22
CA ILE A 253 19.33 -16.53 3.23
C ILE A 253 20.11 -17.34 4.28
N LEU A 254 19.56 -18.47 4.72
CA LEU A 254 20.24 -19.38 5.65
C LEU A 254 21.53 -19.92 5.02
N ASP A 255 21.47 -20.38 3.77
CA ASP A 255 22.64 -20.88 3.04
C ASP A 255 23.73 -19.80 2.92
N HIS A 256 23.36 -18.55 2.59
CA HIS A 256 24.31 -17.42 2.52
C HIS A 256 24.91 -17.05 3.89
N SER A 257 24.17 -17.27 4.98
CA SER A 257 24.67 -17.07 6.35
C SER A 257 25.57 -18.21 6.86
N GLY A 258 25.77 -19.26 6.06
CA GLY A 258 26.54 -20.46 6.47
C GLY A 258 25.75 -21.46 7.33
N SER A 259 24.42 -21.27 7.47
CA SER A 259 23.56 -22.20 8.18
C SER A 259 23.16 -23.36 7.26
N HIS A 260 23.38 -24.59 7.70
CA HIS A 260 22.97 -25.80 6.97
C HIS A 260 21.59 -26.33 7.39
N LEU A 261 20.76 -25.48 8.01
CA LEU A 261 19.40 -25.85 8.40
C LEU A 261 18.52 -25.99 7.15
N LYS A 262 17.85 -27.14 7.04
CA LYS A 262 16.89 -27.40 5.96
C LYS A 262 15.51 -26.89 6.34
N VAL A 263 14.97 -26.00 5.52
CA VAL A 263 13.64 -25.41 5.68
C VAL A 263 12.63 -26.16 4.83
N THR A 264 11.52 -26.50 5.46
CA THR A 264 10.31 -27.06 4.87
C THR A 264 9.11 -26.31 5.44
N LYS A 265 7.93 -26.48 4.84
CA LYS A 265 6.70 -25.89 5.38
C LYS A 265 6.44 -26.29 6.84
N ASN A 266 6.71 -27.55 7.20
CA ASN A 266 6.33 -28.11 8.49
C ASN A 266 7.28 -27.73 9.63
N ASN A 267 8.52 -27.33 9.32
CA ASN A 267 9.49 -26.90 10.32
C ASN A 267 9.83 -25.42 10.22
N LEU A 268 9.21 -24.67 9.30
CA LEU A 268 9.52 -23.27 9.02
C LEU A 268 9.55 -22.42 10.30
N LEU A 269 8.44 -22.41 11.05
CA LEU A 269 8.30 -21.61 12.28
C LEU A 269 9.39 -21.95 13.31
N LYS A 270 9.68 -23.24 13.50
CA LYS A 270 10.71 -23.70 14.43
C LYS A 270 12.11 -23.25 14.00
N VAL A 271 12.39 -23.31 12.70
CA VAL A 271 13.70 -22.93 12.15
C VAL A 271 13.91 -21.42 12.24
N ILE A 272 12.96 -20.60 11.79
CA ILE A 272 13.11 -19.14 11.82
C ILE A 272 13.19 -18.63 13.27
N HIS A 273 12.40 -19.21 14.19
CA HIS A 273 12.45 -18.83 15.59
C HIS A 273 13.80 -19.16 16.24
N ARG A 274 14.31 -20.38 15.99
CA ARG A 274 15.63 -20.78 16.48
C ARG A 274 16.71 -19.80 16.00
N VAL A 275 16.72 -19.48 14.71
CA VAL A 275 17.73 -18.60 14.13
C VAL A 275 17.59 -17.17 14.66
N ALA A 276 16.36 -16.67 14.83
CA ALA A 276 16.13 -15.36 15.41
C ALA A 276 16.62 -15.25 16.86
N MET A 277 16.41 -16.29 17.67
CA MET A 277 16.88 -16.34 19.07
C MET A 277 18.40 -16.53 19.19
N GLU A 278 19.05 -17.14 18.20
CA GLU A 278 20.51 -17.32 18.14
C GLU A 278 21.25 -16.05 17.64
N LYS A 279 20.56 -15.10 17.00
CA LYS A 279 21.18 -13.85 16.55
C LYS A 279 21.57 -12.97 17.73
N THR A 280 22.74 -12.34 17.63
CA THR A 280 23.20 -11.37 18.62
C THR A 280 22.26 -10.16 18.67
N HIS A 281 22.03 -9.68 19.90
CA HIS A 281 21.16 -8.52 20.15
C HIS A 281 21.57 -7.31 19.30
N PRO A 282 20.59 -6.54 18.83
CA PRO A 282 20.86 -5.38 18.00
C PRO A 282 21.64 -4.31 18.79
N PRO A 283 22.50 -3.53 18.09
CA PRO A 283 23.29 -2.50 18.71
C PRO A 283 22.40 -1.34 19.16
N CYS A 284 22.00 -1.40 20.44
CA CYS A 284 21.53 -0.26 21.23
C CYS A 284 20.05 0.15 21.04
N VAL A 285 19.18 -0.41 21.90
CA VAL A 285 18.05 0.29 22.54
C VAL A 285 17.91 -0.31 23.94
N SER A 286 17.83 0.50 25.00
CA SER A 286 17.48 -0.04 26.32
C SER A 286 16.09 -0.69 26.26
N PRO A 287 15.86 -1.86 26.87
CA PRO A 287 14.52 -2.43 26.99
C PRO A 287 13.60 -1.37 27.59
N ALA A 288 12.64 -0.89 26.80
CA ALA A 288 11.78 0.20 27.22
C ALA A 288 10.34 -0.07 26.78
N ASP A 289 9.44 0.03 27.76
CA ASP A 289 8.07 0.43 27.48
C ASP A 289 8.15 1.84 26.86
N GLY A 290 7.77 1.96 25.60
CA GLY A 290 7.83 3.20 24.84
C GLY A 290 6.87 4.27 25.36
N GLY A 291 5.94 3.88 26.23
CA GLY A 291 4.92 4.75 26.78
C GLY A 291 3.79 5.02 25.79
N ILE A 292 3.03 6.08 26.08
CA ILE A 292 1.88 6.48 25.29
C ILE A 292 2.36 7.39 24.14
N ALA A 293 2.08 6.99 22.91
CA ALA A 293 2.32 7.82 21.74
C ALA A 293 1.23 8.88 21.61
N VAL A 294 1.63 10.15 21.72
CA VAL A 294 0.70 11.29 21.63
C VAL A 294 0.78 11.92 20.23
N PRO A 295 -0.35 11.99 19.50
CA PRO A 295 -0.45 12.73 18.24
C PRO A 295 -0.04 14.20 18.39
N ARG A 296 0.73 14.71 17.43
CA ARG A 296 1.02 16.15 17.35
C ARG A 296 -0.21 16.93 16.89
N GLU A 297 -0.43 18.10 17.46
CA GLU A 297 -1.55 18.96 17.10
C GLU A 297 -1.45 19.41 15.63
N GLU A 298 -0.26 19.79 15.14
CA GLU A 298 -0.11 20.28 13.76
C GLU A 298 -0.36 19.16 12.73
N LEU A 299 -0.07 17.91 13.08
CA LEU A 299 -0.37 16.78 12.20
C LEU A 299 -1.87 16.47 12.17
N ALA A 300 -2.52 16.54 13.34
CA ALA A 300 -3.97 16.40 13.43
C ALA A 300 -4.67 17.50 12.63
N GLU A 301 -4.22 18.75 12.75
CA GLU A 301 -4.68 19.89 11.94
C GLU A 301 -4.47 19.64 10.45
N TYR A 302 -3.29 19.16 10.04
CA TYR A 302 -3.02 18.83 8.64
C TYR A 302 -4.00 17.79 8.09
N TYR A 303 -4.21 16.67 8.80
CA TYR A 303 -5.15 15.64 8.33
C TYR A 303 -6.60 16.12 8.33
N ASN A 304 -7.00 16.93 9.30
CA ASN A 304 -8.29 17.58 9.31
C ASN A 304 -8.43 18.53 8.11
N GLU A 305 -7.39 19.29 7.76
CA GLU A 305 -7.39 20.19 6.59
C GLU A 305 -7.52 19.40 5.28
N VAL A 306 -6.83 18.26 5.15
CA VAL A 306 -6.89 17.42 3.93
C VAL A 306 -8.29 16.85 3.67
N ALA A 307 -9.08 16.58 4.71
CA ALA A 307 -10.46 16.09 4.58
C ALA A 307 -11.45 17.13 4.04
N ILE A 308 -11.17 18.44 4.21
CA ILE A 308 -12.06 19.53 3.79
C ILE A 308 -12.39 19.47 2.30
N GLY A 309 -11.40 19.17 1.45
CA GLY A 309 -11.58 19.14 0.00
C GLY A 309 -12.61 18.11 -0.46
N PRO A 310 -12.44 16.82 -0.13
CA PRO A 310 -13.45 15.78 -0.35
C PRO A 310 -14.83 16.12 0.24
N ASP A 311 -14.90 16.61 1.49
CA ASP A 311 -16.16 16.94 2.15
C ASP A 311 -16.94 18.04 1.42
N LEU A 312 -16.24 19.05 0.90
CA LEU A 312 -16.84 20.11 0.09
C LEU A 312 -17.38 19.57 -1.24
N ILE A 313 -16.70 18.62 -1.87
CA ILE A 313 -17.14 17.97 -3.10
C ILE A 313 -18.42 17.15 -2.83
N GLU A 314 -18.41 16.34 -1.78
CA GLU A 314 -19.54 15.50 -1.40
C GLU A 314 -20.78 16.35 -1.06
N ALA A 315 -20.57 17.48 -0.36
CA ALA A 315 -21.62 18.44 -0.07
C ALA A 315 -22.08 19.27 -1.30
N GLY A 316 -21.50 19.05 -2.48
CA GLY A 316 -21.83 19.80 -3.71
C GLY A 316 -21.34 21.26 -3.71
N ARG A 317 -20.49 21.66 -2.76
CA ARG A 317 -19.94 23.02 -2.59
C ARG A 317 -18.72 23.25 -3.49
N LEU A 318 -18.91 23.00 -4.79
CA LEU A 318 -17.83 22.99 -5.79
C LEU A 318 -17.02 24.30 -5.88
N PRO A 319 -17.62 25.51 -5.85
CA PRO A 319 -16.83 26.75 -5.87
C PRO A 319 -15.86 26.85 -4.68
N GLU A 320 -16.29 26.42 -3.50
CA GLU A 320 -15.48 26.45 -2.29
C GLU A 320 -14.39 25.39 -2.32
N ALA A 321 -14.69 24.20 -2.85
CA ALA A 321 -13.69 23.16 -3.10
C ALA A 321 -12.60 23.66 -4.06
N ARG A 322 -12.97 24.40 -5.11
CA ARG A 322 -12.02 24.98 -6.06
C ARG A 322 -11.06 25.96 -5.36
N ASP A 323 -11.61 26.88 -4.57
CA ASP A 323 -10.82 27.88 -3.86
C ASP A 323 -9.93 27.23 -2.79
N PHE A 324 -10.42 26.18 -2.13
CA PHE A 324 -9.64 25.36 -1.21
C PHE A 324 -8.44 24.73 -1.91
N TYR A 325 -8.65 24.03 -3.03
CA TYR A 325 -7.55 23.38 -3.73
C TYR A 325 -6.56 24.37 -4.36
N ALA A 326 -7.00 25.55 -4.79
CA ALA A 326 -6.09 26.60 -5.25
C ALA A 326 -5.10 27.04 -4.15
N ARG A 327 -5.58 27.18 -2.90
CA ARG A 327 -4.71 27.44 -1.74
C ARG A 327 -3.79 26.25 -1.45
N GLN A 328 -4.31 25.03 -1.52
CA GLN A 328 -3.52 23.81 -1.31
C GLN A 328 -2.38 23.66 -2.34
N ILE A 329 -2.64 23.91 -3.62
CA ILE A 329 -1.62 23.88 -4.67
C ILE A 329 -0.53 24.92 -4.41
N SER A 330 -0.90 26.12 -3.94
CA SER A 330 0.06 27.15 -3.59
C SER A 330 1.00 26.73 -2.45
N LYS A 331 0.47 25.97 -1.47
CA LYS A 331 1.25 25.39 -0.35
C LYS A 331 2.10 24.18 -0.79
N PHE A 332 1.58 23.37 -1.71
CA PHE A 332 2.17 22.09 -2.14
C PHE A 332 2.27 22.00 -3.67
N PRO A 333 3.12 22.81 -4.32
CA PRO A 333 3.10 22.99 -5.78
C PRO A 333 3.52 21.76 -6.59
N PHE A 334 4.08 20.74 -5.93
CA PHE A 334 4.52 19.50 -6.56
C PHE A 334 3.62 18.28 -6.27
N ASP A 335 2.57 18.44 -5.48
CA ASP A 335 1.62 17.34 -5.25
C ASP A 335 0.53 17.33 -6.33
N VAL A 336 0.69 16.42 -7.28
CA VAL A 336 -0.22 16.25 -8.42
C VAL A 336 -1.64 15.87 -8.01
N THR A 337 -1.85 15.27 -6.83
CA THR A 337 -3.20 14.89 -6.34
C THR A 337 -4.07 16.13 -6.13
N ARG A 338 -3.47 17.21 -5.61
CA ARG A 338 -4.17 18.49 -5.41
C ARG A 338 -4.57 19.12 -6.74
N TYR A 339 -3.74 19.03 -7.77
CA TYR A 339 -4.09 19.46 -9.13
C TYR A 339 -5.22 18.62 -9.73
N THR A 340 -5.17 17.29 -9.60
CA THR A 340 -6.22 16.42 -10.15
C THR A 340 -7.55 16.62 -9.43
N ASN A 341 -7.55 16.85 -8.11
CA ASN A 341 -8.76 17.14 -7.36
C ASN A 341 -9.36 18.50 -7.77
N MET A 342 -8.54 19.54 -7.93
CA MET A 342 -9.01 20.83 -8.44
C MET A 342 -9.53 20.71 -9.88
N ALA A 343 -8.86 19.93 -10.72
CA ALA A 343 -9.28 19.67 -12.10
C ALA A 343 -10.64 18.98 -12.14
N PHE A 344 -10.87 17.97 -11.29
CA PHE A 344 -12.18 17.33 -11.13
C PHE A 344 -13.27 18.35 -10.77
N VAL A 345 -13.00 19.23 -9.81
CA VAL A 345 -13.95 20.28 -9.40
C VAL A 345 -14.23 21.25 -10.55
N CYS A 346 -13.21 21.72 -11.25
CA CYS A 346 -13.36 22.61 -12.41
C CYS A 346 -14.15 21.93 -13.54
N LEU A 347 -13.92 20.64 -13.77
CA LEU A 347 -14.63 19.85 -14.76
C LEU A 347 -16.13 19.78 -14.44
N LYS A 348 -16.48 19.54 -13.17
CA LYS A 348 -17.88 19.54 -12.70
C LYS A 348 -18.55 20.91 -12.79
N LEU A 349 -17.78 21.99 -12.66
CA LEU A 349 -18.25 23.36 -12.85
C LEU A 349 -18.34 23.78 -14.34
N GLY A 350 -17.92 22.94 -15.28
CA GLY A 350 -17.89 23.27 -16.72
C GLY A 350 -16.74 24.17 -17.13
N ASP A 351 -15.74 24.40 -16.27
CA ASP A 351 -14.54 25.18 -16.57
C ASP A 351 -13.46 24.29 -17.22
N TYR A 352 -13.66 23.98 -18.49
CA TYR A 352 -12.78 23.08 -19.26
C TYR A 352 -11.37 23.66 -19.45
N GLN A 353 -11.24 24.98 -19.59
CA GLN A 353 -9.96 25.64 -19.81
C GLN A 353 -9.05 25.53 -18.58
N THR A 354 -9.59 25.82 -17.40
CA THR A 354 -8.83 25.67 -16.14
C THR A 354 -8.55 24.21 -15.87
N THR A 355 -9.51 23.31 -16.12
CA THR A 355 -9.33 21.85 -15.98
C THR A 355 -8.12 21.37 -16.78
N TRP A 356 -8.03 21.72 -18.07
CA TRP A 356 -6.90 21.32 -18.89
C TRP A 356 -5.57 21.93 -18.42
N SER A 357 -5.58 23.19 -18.00
CA SER A 357 -4.38 23.88 -17.52
C SER A 357 -3.79 23.17 -16.29
N LEU A 358 -4.65 22.78 -15.35
CA LEU A 358 -4.29 22.02 -14.15
C LEU A 358 -3.75 20.63 -14.51
N LEU A 359 -4.45 19.87 -15.35
CA LEU A 359 -4.01 18.53 -15.77
C LEU A 359 -2.70 18.57 -16.55
N ALA A 360 -2.51 19.55 -17.43
CA ALA A 360 -1.28 19.74 -18.17
C ALA A 360 -0.10 20.11 -17.24
N GLN A 361 -0.35 20.87 -16.17
CA GLN A 361 0.66 21.14 -15.15
C GLN A 361 0.99 19.89 -14.35
N ALA A 362 -0.03 19.15 -13.90
CA ALA A 362 0.16 17.89 -13.18
C ALA A 362 0.93 16.86 -14.02
N TRP A 363 0.64 16.78 -15.33
CA TRP A 363 1.36 15.94 -16.28
C TRP A 363 2.84 16.31 -16.41
N ARG A 364 3.18 17.60 -16.41
CA ARG A 364 4.59 18.04 -16.44
C ARG A 364 5.35 17.63 -15.17
N ILE A 365 4.66 17.57 -14.03
CA ILE A 365 5.24 17.18 -12.75
C ILE A 365 5.38 15.65 -12.67
N ALA A 366 4.32 14.88 -12.97
CA ALA A 366 4.30 13.43 -12.85
C ALA A 366 3.52 12.78 -14.03
N PRO A 367 4.14 12.64 -15.22
CA PRO A 367 3.46 12.14 -16.43
C PRO A 367 3.06 10.66 -16.34
N GLN A 368 3.63 9.90 -15.41
CA GLN A 368 3.28 8.50 -15.18
C GLN A 368 2.24 8.32 -14.08
N SER A 369 1.80 9.39 -13.40
CA SER A 369 0.83 9.29 -12.31
C SER A 369 -0.53 8.81 -12.84
N LEU A 370 -1.04 7.72 -12.27
CA LEU A 370 -2.38 7.21 -12.59
C LEU A 370 -3.48 8.22 -12.26
N PHE A 371 -3.32 9.03 -11.20
CA PHE A 371 -4.27 10.11 -10.89
C PHE A 371 -4.36 11.13 -12.01
N VAL A 372 -3.21 11.51 -12.57
CA VAL A 372 -3.14 12.46 -13.70
C VAL A 372 -3.73 11.84 -14.96
N LEU A 373 -3.36 10.59 -15.27
CA LEU A 373 -3.87 9.86 -16.42
C LEU A 373 -5.41 9.71 -16.35
N TYR A 374 -5.96 9.34 -15.20
CA TYR A 374 -7.41 9.22 -15.02
C TYR A 374 -8.12 10.57 -15.10
N GLY A 375 -7.56 11.62 -14.47
CA GLY A 375 -8.12 12.97 -14.63
C GLY A 375 -8.13 13.45 -16.09
N MET A 376 -7.10 13.10 -16.87
CA MET A 376 -7.06 13.38 -18.32
C MET A 376 -8.07 12.53 -19.11
N ILE A 377 -8.26 11.27 -18.75
CA ILE A 377 -9.29 10.40 -19.35
C ILE A 377 -10.67 11.00 -19.13
N ASP A 378 -11.00 11.40 -17.90
CA ASP A 378 -12.28 12.02 -17.55
C ASP A 378 -12.49 13.33 -18.32
N TYR A 379 -11.46 14.17 -18.41
CA TYR A 379 -11.49 15.40 -19.19
C TYR A 379 -11.75 15.14 -20.68
N PHE A 380 -10.96 14.26 -21.31
CA PHE A 380 -11.11 13.95 -22.74
C PHE A 380 -12.45 13.29 -23.06
N TYR A 381 -12.95 12.43 -22.16
CA TYR A 381 -14.26 11.83 -22.30
C TYR A 381 -15.36 12.89 -22.27
N THR A 382 -15.27 13.84 -21.33
CA THR A 382 -16.25 14.92 -21.16
C THR A 382 -16.33 15.83 -22.37
N ILE A 383 -15.20 16.15 -23.02
CA ILE A 383 -15.17 16.99 -24.23
C ILE A 383 -15.39 16.20 -25.53
N GLY A 384 -15.61 14.88 -25.46
CA GLY A 384 -15.85 14.03 -26.62
C GLY A 384 -14.61 13.68 -27.46
N ASP A 385 -13.40 13.86 -26.94
CA ASP A 385 -12.16 13.48 -27.62
C ASP A 385 -11.81 12.01 -27.35
N PHE A 386 -12.63 11.11 -27.91
CA PHE A 386 -12.51 9.67 -27.66
C PHE A 386 -11.19 9.07 -28.16
N ALA A 387 -10.51 9.70 -29.13
CA ALA A 387 -9.18 9.28 -29.57
C ALA A 387 -8.14 9.52 -28.46
N LYS A 388 -8.20 10.66 -27.77
CA LYS A 388 -7.34 10.91 -26.61
C LYS A 388 -7.75 10.08 -25.39
N VAL A 389 -9.04 9.78 -25.21
CA VAL A 389 -9.47 8.81 -24.18
C VAL A 389 -8.78 7.47 -24.41
N GLU A 390 -8.93 6.88 -25.59
CA GLU A 390 -8.31 5.58 -25.91
C GLU A 390 -6.79 5.63 -25.70
N LYS A 391 -6.12 6.64 -26.25
CA LYS A 391 -4.66 6.77 -26.09
C LYS A 391 -4.24 6.85 -24.63
N THR A 392 -4.94 7.64 -23.82
CA THR A 392 -4.59 7.85 -22.40
C THR A 392 -4.94 6.63 -21.56
N SER A 393 -6.05 5.95 -21.86
CA SER A 393 -6.41 4.65 -21.26
C SER A 393 -5.37 3.58 -21.56
N LEU A 394 -4.81 3.55 -22.77
CA LEU A 394 -3.72 2.61 -23.12
C LEU A 394 -2.42 2.94 -22.38
N LEU A 395 -2.11 4.21 -22.12
CA LEU A 395 -0.98 4.60 -21.26
C LEU A 395 -1.17 4.14 -19.82
N ALA A 396 -2.39 4.24 -19.27
CA ALA A 396 -2.72 3.69 -17.96
C ALA A 396 -2.69 2.16 -17.95
N ALA A 397 -3.15 1.50 -19.03
CA ALA A 397 -3.13 0.05 -19.16
C ALA A 397 -1.70 -0.52 -19.32
N ALA A 398 -0.76 0.26 -19.86
CA ALA A 398 0.65 -0.12 -19.92
C ALA A 398 1.29 -0.25 -18.51
N GLN A 399 0.65 0.29 -17.49
CA GLN A 399 1.05 0.20 -16.09
C GLN A 399 0.36 -0.94 -15.32
N GLY A 400 -0.33 -1.85 -16.02
CA GLY A 400 -1.13 -2.96 -15.46
C GLY A 400 -2.61 -2.86 -15.80
N GLU A 401 -3.43 -3.75 -15.25
CA GLU A 401 -4.86 -3.79 -15.54
C GLU A 401 -5.57 -2.48 -15.16
N LEU A 402 -6.48 -2.05 -16.04
CA LEU A 402 -7.40 -0.96 -15.73
C LEU A 402 -8.41 -1.43 -14.67
N GLU A 403 -8.82 -0.51 -13.80
CA GLU A 403 -9.96 -0.77 -12.93
C GLU A 403 -11.26 -0.80 -13.73
N HIS A 404 -12.35 -1.28 -13.13
CA HIS A 404 -13.64 -1.46 -13.81
C HIS A 404 -14.11 -0.20 -14.55
N VAL A 405 -13.99 0.97 -13.90
CA VAL A 405 -14.30 2.28 -14.49
C VAL A 405 -13.43 2.55 -15.73
N GLY A 406 -12.13 2.30 -15.65
CA GLY A 406 -11.21 2.48 -16.78
C GLY A 406 -11.51 1.55 -17.96
N ILE A 407 -11.89 0.30 -17.69
CA ILE A 407 -12.32 -0.65 -18.72
C ILE A 407 -13.60 -0.16 -19.42
N ALA A 408 -14.60 0.27 -18.63
CA ALA A 408 -15.86 0.81 -19.16
C ALA A 408 -15.62 2.05 -20.03
N THR A 409 -14.82 3.01 -19.55
CA THR A 409 -14.49 4.23 -20.30
C THR A 409 -13.76 3.92 -21.61
N LEU A 410 -12.80 2.98 -21.59
CA LEU A 410 -12.10 2.55 -22.81
C LEU A 410 -13.05 1.86 -23.81
N ALA A 411 -13.94 0.99 -23.31
CA ALA A 411 -14.92 0.31 -24.14
C ALA A 411 -15.89 1.30 -24.80
N LEU A 412 -16.42 2.27 -24.05
CA LEU A 412 -17.26 3.35 -24.57
C LEU A 412 -16.51 4.20 -25.59
N ALA A 413 -15.28 4.62 -25.31
CA ALA A 413 -14.47 5.39 -26.26
C ALA A 413 -14.26 4.64 -27.58
N ARG A 414 -13.88 3.36 -27.52
CA ARG A 414 -13.73 2.49 -28.70
C ARG A 414 -15.04 2.34 -29.46
N TRP A 415 -16.16 2.21 -28.75
CA TRP A 415 -17.48 2.18 -29.39
C TRP A 415 -17.78 3.45 -30.17
N LYS A 416 -17.52 4.63 -29.59
CA LYS A 416 -17.74 5.94 -30.26
C LYS A 416 -16.78 6.16 -31.42
N LEU A 417 -15.59 5.56 -31.38
CA LEU A 417 -14.61 5.54 -32.49
C LEU A 417 -14.92 4.52 -33.60
N GLY A 418 -16.00 3.73 -33.46
CA GLY A 418 -16.37 2.71 -34.46
C GLY A 418 -15.62 1.37 -34.32
N LYS A 419 -14.77 1.20 -33.30
CA LYS A 419 -14.07 -0.05 -32.97
C LYS A 419 -14.98 -1.02 -32.21
N LYS A 420 -16.08 -1.44 -32.85
CA LYS A 420 -17.21 -2.15 -32.21
C LYS A 420 -16.81 -3.49 -31.58
N GLU A 421 -16.01 -4.29 -32.28
CA GLU A 421 -15.60 -5.61 -31.79
C GLU A 421 -14.68 -5.53 -30.56
N GLU A 422 -13.73 -4.59 -30.57
CA GLU A 422 -12.86 -4.35 -29.41
C GLU A 422 -13.66 -3.85 -28.19
N ALA A 423 -14.64 -2.97 -28.41
CA ALA A 423 -15.52 -2.48 -27.35
C ALA A 423 -16.38 -3.60 -26.75
N ARG A 424 -16.96 -4.48 -27.57
CA ARG A 424 -17.73 -5.64 -27.13
C ARG A 424 -16.88 -6.61 -26.33
N SER A 425 -15.66 -6.90 -26.79
CA SER A 425 -14.73 -7.78 -26.08
C SER A 425 -14.41 -7.27 -24.67
N LEU A 426 -14.11 -5.98 -24.52
CA LEU A 426 -13.89 -5.36 -23.20
C LEU A 426 -15.14 -5.38 -22.32
N THR A 427 -16.32 -5.16 -22.92
CA THR A 427 -17.58 -5.16 -22.17
C THR A 427 -17.90 -6.56 -21.65
N GLN A 428 -17.71 -7.59 -22.48
CA GLN A 428 -17.92 -8.98 -22.09
C GLN A 428 -16.98 -9.45 -20.97
N SER A 429 -15.72 -8.99 -20.96
CA SER A 429 -14.80 -9.31 -19.87
C SER A 429 -15.13 -8.59 -18.57
N LEU A 430 -15.76 -7.41 -18.65
CA LEU A 430 -16.13 -6.60 -17.48
C LEU A 430 -17.44 -7.07 -16.80
N ILE A 431 -18.46 -7.47 -17.56
CA ILE A 431 -19.79 -7.83 -17.03
C ILE A 431 -19.75 -8.79 -15.82
N PRO A 432 -18.96 -9.89 -15.84
CA PRO A 432 -18.91 -10.83 -14.71
C PRO A 432 -18.29 -10.23 -13.44
N LEU A 433 -17.58 -9.11 -13.54
CA LEU A 433 -16.88 -8.45 -12.44
C LEU A 433 -17.72 -7.37 -11.75
N LEU A 434 -18.82 -6.94 -12.38
CA LEU A 434 -19.68 -5.86 -11.87
C LEU A 434 -20.66 -6.38 -10.81
N SER A 435 -20.60 -5.78 -9.62
CA SER A 435 -21.61 -5.96 -8.58
C SER A 435 -22.95 -5.34 -8.98
N GLU A 436 -24.03 -5.65 -8.25
CA GLU A 436 -25.31 -4.98 -8.44
C GLU A 436 -25.24 -3.47 -8.21
N SER A 437 -24.35 -3.02 -7.33
CA SER A 437 -24.12 -1.59 -7.10
C SER A 437 -23.45 -0.94 -8.30
N ASP A 438 -22.40 -1.57 -8.84
CA ASP A 438 -21.69 -1.04 -10.01
C ASP A 438 -22.65 -0.85 -11.19
N ARG A 439 -23.56 -1.81 -11.42
CA ARG A 439 -24.55 -1.74 -12.52
C ARG A 439 -25.51 -0.55 -12.43
N LYS A 440 -25.63 0.12 -11.28
CA LYS A 440 -26.48 1.30 -11.09
C LYS A 440 -25.75 2.61 -11.38
N GLU A 441 -24.42 2.61 -11.43
CA GLU A 441 -23.65 3.81 -11.73
C GLU A 441 -23.86 4.28 -13.18
N PRO A 442 -23.97 5.58 -13.44
CA PRO A 442 -24.28 6.11 -14.77
C PRO A 442 -23.36 5.62 -15.90
N LEU A 443 -22.06 5.49 -15.64
CA LEU A 443 -21.08 5.04 -16.63
C LEU A 443 -21.31 3.59 -17.05
N PHE A 444 -21.51 2.69 -16.07
CA PHE A 444 -21.76 1.29 -16.36
C PHE A 444 -23.15 1.10 -16.99
N LYS A 445 -24.14 1.91 -16.60
CA LYS A 445 -25.44 1.94 -17.28
C LYS A 445 -25.30 2.35 -18.75
N GLU A 446 -24.56 3.42 -19.06
CA GLU A 446 -24.29 3.82 -20.46
C GLU A 446 -23.63 2.68 -21.23
N LEU A 447 -22.62 2.03 -20.64
CA LEU A 447 -21.92 0.90 -21.26
C LEU A 447 -22.86 -0.24 -21.61
N LEU A 448 -23.69 -0.67 -20.67
CA LEU A 448 -24.61 -1.80 -20.84
C LEU A 448 -25.79 -1.46 -21.77
N GLU A 449 -26.20 -0.19 -21.87
CA GLU A 449 -27.25 0.20 -22.83
C GLU A 449 -26.71 0.42 -24.25
N THR A 450 -25.40 0.71 -24.37
CA THR A 450 -24.80 1.13 -25.65
C THR A 450 -24.02 0.00 -26.35
N VAL A 451 -23.32 -0.83 -25.59
CA VAL A 451 -22.32 -1.79 -26.12
C VAL A 451 -22.77 -3.25 -25.98
N GLN A 452 -23.47 -3.58 -24.88
CA GLN A 452 -24.11 -4.88 -24.69
C GLN A 452 -25.33 -4.99 -25.60
#